data_AF-A0A661P7S6-F1
#
_entry.id   AF-A0A661P7S6-F1
#
_cell.length_a   1.000
_cell.length_b   1.000
_cell.length_c   1.000
_cell.angle_alpha   90.00
_cell.angle_beta   90.00
_cell.angle_gamma   90.00
#
_symmetry.space_group_name_H-M   'P 1'
#
loop_
_entity.id
_entity.type
_entity.pdbx_description
1 polymer ?
#
loop_
_entity_poly.entity_id
_entity_poly.type
_entity_poly.pdbx_seq_one_letter_code
_entity_poly.pdbx_strand_id
1 'polypeptide(L)'
;MTKIEKLKELLLTLRLKAMAEILEETLKKTQTDNLSPVDILSILASQEIAQRQERLVKTRINQAQFPVIKTLDAFDFSFPKSINKSLILNLFDLHFIEE
;
A
#
# COMPACT_ATOMS: atom_id res chain seq x y z
N MET A 1 21.22 22.42 9.31
CA MET A 1 20.10 21.53 8.97
C MET A 1 19.25 22.18 7.90
N THR A 2 19.10 21.53 6.76
CA THR A 2 18.26 22.04 5.67
C THR A 2 16.79 22.05 6.12
N LYS A 3 15.95 22.95 5.58
CA LYS A 3 14.52 23.02 5.96
C LYS A 3 13.80 21.68 5.75
N ILE A 4 14.27 20.87 4.79
CA ILE A 4 13.76 19.54 4.47
C ILE A 4 14.09 18.52 5.56
N GLU A 5 15.32 18.52 6.08
CA GLU A 5 15.72 17.64 7.20
C GLU A 5 14.85 17.89 8.43
N LYS A 6 14.62 19.15 8.80
CA LYS A 6 13.75 19.50 9.93
C LYS A 6 12.32 19.02 9.71
N LEU A 7 11.80 19.13 8.48
CA LEU A 7 10.47 18.62 8.15
C LEU A 7 10.41 17.09 8.24
N LYS A 8 11.43 16.39 7.76
CA LYS A 8 11.54 14.93 7.90
C LYS A 8 11.53 14.50 9.36
N GLU A 9 12.28 15.18 10.23
CA GLU A 9 12.27 14.90 11.68
C GLU A 9 10.86 15.07 12.28
N LEU A 10 10.16 16.16 11.95
CA LEU A 10 8.78 16.39 12.39
C LEU A 10 7.79 15.33 11.87
N LEU A 11 7.97 14.86 10.63
CA LEU A 11 7.14 13.79 10.08
C LEU A 11 7.40 12.47 10.82
N LEU A 12 8.66 12.17 11.15
CA LEU A 12 9.03 10.98 11.89
C LEU A 12 8.48 10.99 13.32
N THR A 13 8.48 12.13 14.02
CA THR A 13 7.87 12.25 15.36
C THR A 13 6.36 12.03 15.33
N LEU A 14 5.68 12.46 14.26
CA LEU A 14 4.26 12.19 14.01
C LEU A 14 3.98 10.76 13.50
N ARG A 15 5.01 9.91 13.39
CA ARG A 15 4.94 8.55 12.83
C ARG A 15 4.50 8.50 11.36
N LEU A 16 4.74 9.57 10.60
CA LEU A 16 4.46 9.68 9.15
C LEU A 16 5.70 9.26 8.35
N LYS A 17 6.10 8.00 8.52
CA LYS A 17 7.38 7.49 8.00
C LYS A 17 7.41 7.45 6.47
N ALA A 18 6.33 7.00 5.84
CA ALA A 18 6.29 6.91 4.38
C ALA A 18 6.30 8.31 3.76
N MET A 19 5.57 9.28 4.34
CA MET A 19 5.66 10.68 3.90
C MET A 19 7.10 11.21 3.96
N ALA A 20 7.83 10.93 5.05
CA ALA A 20 9.21 11.38 5.21
C ALA A 20 10.16 10.75 4.17
N GLU A 21 9.92 9.50 3.78
CA GLU A 21 10.71 8.80 2.76
C GLU A 21 10.48 9.36 1.36
N ILE A 22 9.22 9.62 0.98
CA ILE A 22 8.89 10.08 -0.37
C ILE A 22 8.94 11.61 -0.55
N LEU A 23 9.03 12.38 0.55
CA LEU A 23 9.01 13.85 0.53
C LEU A 23 9.96 14.47 -0.51
N GLU A 24 11.21 14.03 -0.55
CA GLU A 24 12.21 14.58 -1.47
C GLU A 24 11.93 14.23 -2.92
N GLU A 25 11.42 13.04 -3.18
CA GLU A 25 11.06 12.59 -4.52
C GLU A 25 9.85 13.38 -5.03
N THR A 26 8.82 13.52 -4.19
CA THR A 26 7.61 14.29 -4.53
C THR A 26 7.96 15.76 -4.78
N LEU A 27 8.82 16.38 -3.95
CA LEU A 27 9.25 17.77 -4.14
C LEU A 27 10.10 18.00 -5.41
N LYS A 28 10.81 16.97 -5.88
CA LYS A 28 11.52 17.03 -7.17
C LYS A 28 10.53 16.94 -8.33
N LYS A 29 9.57 16.01 -8.27
CA LYS A 29 8.51 15.85 -9.29
C LYS A 29 7.64 17.09 -9.43
N THR A 30 7.42 17.83 -8.35
CA THR A 30 6.60 19.04 -8.38
C THR A 30 7.28 20.22 -9.07
N GLN A 31 8.61 20.23 -9.12
CA GLN A 31 9.36 21.22 -9.89
C GLN A 31 9.22 21.00 -11.40
N THR A 32 8.90 19.78 -11.83
CA THR A 32 8.67 19.44 -13.24
C THR A 32 7.20 19.55 -13.63
N ASP A 33 6.27 19.15 -12.76
CA ASP A 33 4.85 18.97 -13.11
C ASP A 33 3.91 20.12 -12.68
N ASN A 34 4.41 21.22 -12.10
CA ASN A 34 3.60 22.37 -11.64
C ASN A 34 2.38 21.96 -10.77
N LEU A 35 2.53 20.94 -9.93
CA LEU A 35 1.47 20.47 -9.04
C LEU A 35 1.13 21.51 -7.96
N SER A 36 -0.16 21.64 -7.62
CA SER A 36 -0.60 22.50 -6.53
C SER A 36 -0.06 21.98 -5.18
N PRO A 37 0.22 22.85 -4.20
CA PRO A 37 0.60 22.43 -2.85
C PRO A 37 -0.39 21.42 -2.22
N VAL A 38 -1.68 21.52 -2.58
CA VAL A 38 -2.73 20.60 -2.11
C VAL A 38 -2.56 19.21 -2.73
N ASP A 39 -2.19 19.13 -4.00
CA ASP A 39 -1.97 17.85 -4.69
C ASP A 39 -0.76 17.13 -4.09
N ILE A 40 0.30 17.88 -3.76
CA ILE A 40 1.49 17.34 -3.08
C ILE A 40 1.12 16.70 -1.75
N LEU A 41 0.38 17.43 -0.91
CA LEU A 41 -0.07 16.92 0.38
C LEU A 41 -0.97 15.70 0.21
N SER A 42 -1.84 15.69 -0.81
CA SER A 42 -2.72 14.58 -1.11
C SER A 42 -1.95 13.33 -1.52
N ILE A 43 -0.91 13.46 -2.37
CA ILE A 43 -0.03 12.35 -2.77
C ILE A 43 0.72 11.80 -1.56
N LEU A 44 1.33 12.68 -0.75
CA LEU A 44 2.08 12.27 0.43
C LEU A 44 1.18 11.53 1.43
N ALA A 45 -0.01 12.09 1.73
CA ALA A 45 -0.97 11.49 2.65
C ALA A 45 -1.51 10.15 2.12
N SER A 46 -1.82 10.05 0.83
CA SER A 46 -2.30 8.81 0.21
C SER A 46 -1.26 7.69 0.32
N GLN A 47 0.01 8.00 0.07
CA GLN A 47 1.08 7.02 0.21
C GLN A 47 1.24 6.53 1.65
N GLU A 48 1.12 7.44 2.63
CA GLU A 48 1.19 7.07 4.04
C GLU A 48 0.04 6.17 4.46
N ILE A 49 -1.19 6.45 4.00
CA ILE A 49 -2.35 5.59 4.28
C ILE A 49 -2.12 4.20 3.67
N ALA A 50 -1.67 4.13 2.42
CA ALA A 50 -1.38 2.86 1.75
C ALA A 50 -0.32 2.03 2.50
N GLN A 51 0.81 2.66 2.87
CA GLN A 51 1.87 2.01 3.65
C GLN A 51 1.40 1.56 5.04
N ARG A 52 0.53 2.32 5.70
CA ARG A 52 -0.05 1.91 6.99
C ARG A 52 -0.94 0.69 6.82
N GLN A 53 -1.77 0.66 5.80
CA GLN A 53 -2.62 -0.48 5.49
C GLN A 53 -1.79 -1.73 5.19
N GLU A 54 -0.75 -1.61 4.37
CA GLU A 54 0.17 -2.70 4.05
C GLU A 54 0.87 -3.25 5.31
N ARG A 55 1.40 -2.37 6.16
CA ARG A 55 2.03 -2.76 7.43
C ARG A 55 1.06 -3.45 8.38
N LEU A 56 -0.19 -2.98 8.45
CA LEU A 56 -1.23 -3.61 9.26
C LEU A 56 -1.54 -5.02 8.76
N VAL A 57 -1.71 -5.21 7.46
CA VAL A 57 -1.92 -6.53 6.85
C VAL A 57 -0.75 -7.46 7.16
N LYS A 58 0.48 -7.02 6.93
CA LYS A 58 1.70 -7.80 7.22
C LYS A 58 1.80 -8.18 8.70
N THR A 59 1.48 -7.24 9.59
CA THR A 59 1.50 -7.48 11.04
C THR A 59 0.46 -8.52 11.44
N ARG A 60 -0.76 -8.43 10.92
CA ARG A 60 -1.83 -9.40 11.20
C ARG A 60 -1.48 -10.80 10.70
N ILE A 61 -0.91 -10.91 9.49
CA ILE A 61 -0.45 -12.19 8.93
C ILE A 61 0.63 -12.80 9.83
N ASN A 62 1.62 -11.99 10.26
CA ASN A 62 2.69 -12.46 11.15
C ASN A 62 2.14 -12.91 12.52
N GLN A 63 1.19 -12.16 13.08
CA GLN A 63 0.56 -12.48 14.36
C GLN A 63 -0.28 -13.76 14.31
N ALA A 64 -0.90 -14.06 13.16
CA ALA A 64 -1.67 -15.28 12.98
C ALA A 64 -0.81 -16.56 12.95
N GLN A 65 0.53 -16.43 12.85
CA GLN A 65 1.48 -17.54 12.86
C GLN A 65 1.11 -18.65 11.86
N PHE A 66 0.67 -18.26 10.67
CA PHE A 66 0.34 -19.23 9.63
C PHE A 66 1.59 -20.06 9.29
N PRO A 67 1.48 -21.41 9.21
CA PRO A 67 2.62 -22.26 8.88
C PRO A 67 3.13 -22.01 7.45
N VAL A 68 2.25 -21.58 6.54
CA VAL A 68 2.59 -21.17 5.18
C VAL A 68 1.68 -20.00 4.79
N ILE A 69 2.27 -18.95 4.21
CA ILE A 69 1.52 -17.87 3.58
C ILE A 69 1.17 -18.33 2.16
N LYS A 70 -0.02 -18.91 1.99
CA LYS A 70 -0.57 -19.28 0.68
C LYS A 70 -1.34 -18.10 0.11
N THR A 71 -0.76 -17.43 -0.89
CA THR A 71 -1.50 -16.50 -1.76
C THR A 71 -2.23 -17.29 -2.85
N LEU A 72 -3.25 -16.69 -3.47
CA LEU A 72 -3.95 -17.32 -4.60
C LEU A 72 -3.04 -17.57 -5.80
N ASP A 73 -2.07 -16.70 -6.04
CA ASP A 73 -1.06 -16.90 -7.10
C ASP A 73 -0.22 -18.14 -6.84
N ALA A 74 0.01 -18.47 -5.57
CA ALA A 74 0.71 -19.67 -5.13
C ALA A 74 -0.22 -20.90 -4.98
N PHE A 75 -1.51 -20.77 -5.28
CA PHE A 75 -2.46 -21.88 -5.30
C PHE A 75 -2.33 -22.64 -6.62
N ASP A 76 -2.06 -23.94 -6.52
CA ASP A 76 -1.96 -24.80 -7.68
C ASP A 76 -3.36 -25.26 -8.10
N PHE A 77 -3.94 -24.56 -9.08
CA PHE A 77 -5.24 -24.94 -9.65
C PHE A 77 -5.18 -26.20 -10.53
N SER A 78 -3.99 -26.79 -10.76
CA SER A 78 -3.88 -28.09 -11.45
C SER A 78 -4.37 -29.25 -10.59
N PHE A 79 -4.46 -29.06 -9.27
CA PHE A 79 -4.91 -30.07 -8.31
C PHE A 79 -5.66 -29.42 -7.14
N PRO A 80 -6.98 -29.65 -6.94
CA PRO A 80 -7.87 -30.58 -7.66
C PRO A 80 -8.46 -29.99 -8.96
N LYS A 81 -8.56 -30.82 -10.02
CA LYS A 81 -9.17 -30.44 -11.31
C LYS A 81 -10.68 -30.15 -11.25
N SER A 82 -11.33 -30.46 -10.13
CA SER A 82 -12.76 -30.18 -9.91
C SER A 82 -13.03 -28.70 -9.62
N ILE A 83 -11.99 -27.92 -9.30
CA ILE A 83 -12.15 -26.52 -8.96
C ILE A 83 -12.00 -25.66 -10.21
N ASN A 84 -13.08 -24.96 -10.59
CA ASN A 84 -13.06 -24.04 -11.72
C ASN A 84 -12.33 -22.74 -11.32
N LYS A 85 -11.08 -22.59 -11.79
CA LYS A 85 -10.25 -21.40 -11.55
C LYS A 85 -10.94 -20.10 -11.94
N SER A 86 -11.60 -20.06 -13.11
CA SER A 86 -12.25 -18.84 -13.61
C SER A 86 -13.41 -18.40 -12.71
N LEU A 87 -14.19 -19.36 -12.20
CA LEU A 87 -15.28 -19.06 -11.26
C LEU A 87 -14.73 -18.49 -9.95
N ILE A 88 -13.65 -19.07 -9.42
CA ILE A 88 -12.99 -18.54 -8.22
C ILE A 88 -12.48 -17.13 -8.46
N LEU A 89 -11.81 -16.87 -9.59
CA LEU A 89 -11.30 -15.54 -9.92
C LEU A 89 -12.43 -14.50 -10.06
N ASN A 90 -13.55 -14.85 -10.69
CA ASN A 90 -14.69 -13.94 -10.81
C ASN A 90 -15.29 -13.56 -9.44
N LEU A 91 -15.21 -14.44 -8.43
CA LEU A 91 -15.65 -14.09 -7.07
C LEU A 91 -14.75 -13.02 -6.42
N PHE A 92 -13.50 -12.88 -6.86
CA PHE A 92 -12.59 -11.84 -6.35
C PHE A 92 -12.92 -10.45 -6.88
N ASP A 93 -13.58 -10.36 -8.03
CA ASP A 93 -14.03 -9.07 -8.56
C ASP A 93 -15.23 -8.51 -7.79
N LEU A 94 -15.73 -9.26 -6.78
CA LEU A 94 -16.79 -8.86 -5.84
C LEU A 94 -18.10 -8.41 -6.53
N HIS A 95 -18.33 -8.78 -7.80
CA HIS A 95 -19.50 -8.37 -8.56
C HIS A 95 -20.83 -8.81 -7.91
N PHE A 96 -20.81 -9.85 -7.08
CA PHE A 96 -21.97 -10.30 -6.31
C PHE A 96 -22.40 -9.34 -5.20
N ILE A 97 -21.59 -8.33 -4.85
CA ILE A 97 -21.94 -7.30 -3.84
C ILE A 97 -22.82 -6.20 -4.46
N GLU A 98 -22.82 -6.06 -5.79
CA GLU A 98 -23.56 -5.03 -6.51
C GLU A 98 -24.99 -5.48 -6.92
N GLU A 99 -25.33 -6.76 -6.75
CA GLU A 99 -26.70 -7.31 -6.89
C GLU A 99 -27.50 -7.24 -5.58
#